data_AF-A0A927Y2Q8-F1
#
_entry.id   AF-A0A927Y2Q8-F1
#
_cell.length_a   1.000
_cell.length_b   1.000
_cell.length_c   1.000
_cell.angle_alpha   90.00
_cell.angle_beta   90.00
_cell.angle_gamma   90.00
#
_symmetry.space_group_name_H-M   'P 1'
#
loop_
_entity.id
_entity.type
_entity.pdbx_description
1 polymer ?
#
loop_
_entity_poly.entity_id
_entity_poly.type
_entity_poly.pdbx_seq_one_letter_code
_entity_poly.pdbx_strand_id
1 'polypeptide(L)'
;MNELCMIIKDTVLPNFLNIRTSIRAYDRDADCLGAPCWRWAYHALHSADKWFINPFDYEEPPFHVEGLDNPDIPCDVILSDEELLSYLDSIEKKTLDYLDTLTDQMLYEKPPKCKYTRLELVLRQYRHLSFHTGMLNGQTALSTGKFPMWVSETDQYLDDGILYGRYRKYRV
;
A
#
# COMPACT_ATOMS: atom_id res chain seq x y z
N MET A 1 -23.84 13.86 2.49
CA MET A 1 -23.89 12.39 2.33
C MET A 1 -22.46 11.97 2.02
N ASN A 2 -21.94 10.98 2.74
CA ASN A 2 -20.53 10.55 2.67
C ASN A 2 -20.44 9.07 2.27
N GLU A 3 -21.41 8.57 1.52
CA GLU A 3 -21.52 7.15 1.18
C GLU A 3 -20.34 6.69 0.33
N LEU A 4 -19.95 7.50 -0.67
CA LEU A 4 -18.79 7.18 -1.51
C LEU A 4 -17.49 7.21 -0.71
N CYS A 5 -17.34 8.17 0.21
CA CYS A 5 -16.17 8.22 1.09
C CYS A 5 -16.08 6.97 1.99
N MET A 6 -17.22 6.48 2.50
CA MET A 6 -17.26 5.23 3.28
C MET A 6 -16.90 4.01 2.41
N ILE A 7 -17.45 3.89 1.20
CA ILE A 7 -17.09 2.81 0.26
C ILE A 7 -15.59 2.84 -0.07
N ILE A 8 -15.02 4.02 -0.29
CA ILE A 8 -13.58 4.17 -0.51
C ILE A 8 -12.81 3.67 0.72
N LYS A 9 -13.19 4.08 1.93
CA LYS A 9 -12.54 3.64 3.16
C LYS A 9 -12.59 2.12 3.33
N ASP A 10 -13.76 1.52 3.09
CA ASP A 10 -14.01 0.08 3.21
C ASP A 10 -13.21 -0.75 2.20
N THR A 11 -12.86 -0.17 1.05
CA THR A 11 -12.07 -0.85 0.00
C THR A 11 -10.57 -0.58 0.11
N VAL A 12 -10.18 0.60 0.60
CA VAL A 12 -8.76 0.96 0.81
C VAL A 12 -8.15 0.22 2.00
N LEU A 13 -8.90 0.01 3.08
CA LEU A 13 -8.39 -0.66 4.27
C LEU A 13 -7.91 -2.11 3.99
N PRO A 14 -8.66 -2.97 3.27
CA PRO A 14 -8.15 -4.26 2.81
C PRO A 14 -6.87 -4.17 1.98
N ASN A 15 -6.68 -3.11 1.19
CA ASN A 15 -5.48 -2.92 0.38
C ASN A 15 -4.23 -2.74 1.26
N PHE A 16 -4.33 -1.98 2.35
CA PHE A 16 -3.27 -1.85 3.36
C PHE A 16 -2.99 -3.19 4.08
N LEU A 17 -4.04 -3.92 4.47
CA LEU A 17 -3.88 -5.25 5.08
C LEU A 17 -3.21 -6.26 4.14
N ASN A 18 -3.52 -6.19 2.85
CA ASN A 18 -2.92 -7.05 1.84
C ASN A 18 -1.43 -6.78 1.67
N ILE A 19 -1.01 -5.51 1.51
CA ILE A 19 0.42 -5.19 1.39
C ILE A 19 1.17 -5.46 2.71
N ARG A 20 0.53 -5.23 3.86
CA ARG A 20 1.08 -5.61 5.18
C ARG A 20 1.38 -7.11 5.24
N THR A 21 0.45 -7.92 4.75
CA THR A 21 0.63 -9.38 4.69
C THR A 21 1.76 -9.73 3.72
N SER A 22 1.87 -9.06 2.56
CA SER A 22 2.99 -9.26 1.62
C SER A 22 4.34 -8.98 2.27
N ILE A 23 4.50 -7.85 2.95
CA ILE A 23 5.76 -7.48 3.64
C ILE A 23 6.11 -8.49 4.74
N ARG A 24 5.11 -9.02 5.45
CA ARG A 24 5.36 -10.05 6.49
C ARG A 24 5.74 -11.41 5.90
N ALA A 25 5.32 -11.71 4.66
CA ALA A 25 5.38 -13.04 4.08
C ALA A 25 6.48 -13.24 3.02
N TYR A 26 6.92 -12.18 2.37
CA TYR A 26 7.87 -12.25 1.26
C TYR A 26 9.27 -12.69 1.68
N ASP A 27 10.07 -13.12 0.71
CA ASP A 27 11.52 -13.06 0.83
C ASP A 27 11.96 -11.66 0.39
N ARG A 28 12.36 -10.84 1.36
CA ARG A 28 12.69 -9.42 1.16
C ARG A 28 13.85 -9.21 0.19
N ASP A 29 14.80 -10.14 0.14
CA ASP A 29 16.04 -10.05 -0.64
C ASP A 29 15.93 -10.74 -1.99
N ALA A 30 14.82 -11.43 -2.24
CA ALA A 30 14.60 -12.07 -3.52
C ALA A 30 14.52 -11.05 -4.66
N ASP A 31 15.09 -11.44 -5.81
CA ASP A 31 15.04 -10.62 -7.01
C ASP A 31 13.60 -10.46 -7.51
N CYS A 32 13.22 -9.21 -7.74
CA CYS A 32 12.00 -8.82 -8.39
C CYS A 32 12.36 -7.76 -9.44
N LEU A 33 12.39 -8.14 -10.71
CA LEU A 33 12.71 -7.24 -11.82
C LEU A 33 14.04 -6.49 -11.65
N GLY A 34 15.08 -7.14 -11.12
CA GLY A 34 16.42 -6.55 -10.98
C GLY A 34 16.66 -5.75 -9.69
N ALA A 35 15.69 -5.74 -8.77
CA ALA A 35 15.82 -5.14 -7.44
C ALA A 35 15.24 -6.07 -6.36
N PRO A 36 15.74 -6.03 -5.12
CA PRO A 36 15.19 -6.85 -4.04
C PRO A 36 13.75 -6.44 -3.71
N CYS A 37 12.90 -7.41 -3.38
CA CYS A 37 11.47 -7.22 -3.10
C CYS A 37 11.16 -6.05 -2.16
N TRP A 38 11.97 -5.83 -1.11
CA TRP A 38 11.74 -4.73 -0.15
C TRP A 38 11.75 -3.34 -0.81
N ARG A 39 12.49 -3.16 -1.92
CA ARG A 39 12.49 -1.90 -2.68
C ARG A 39 11.18 -1.63 -3.38
N TRP A 40 10.55 -2.67 -3.90
CA TRP A 40 9.22 -2.55 -4.50
C TRP A 40 8.13 -2.33 -3.45
N ALA A 41 8.28 -2.91 -2.25
CA ALA A 41 7.43 -2.59 -1.12
C ALA A 41 7.56 -1.10 -0.77
N TYR A 42 8.78 -0.59 -0.60
CA TYR A 42 9.00 0.83 -0.33
C TYR A 42 8.44 1.74 -1.43
N HIS A 43 8.71 1.43 -2.71
CA HIS A 43 8.16 2.17 -3.85
C HIS A 43 6.62 2.29 -3.78
N ALA A 44 5.94 1.18 -3.46
CA ALA A 44 4.49 1.16 -3.33
C ALA A 44 4.00 2.02 -2.15
N LEU A 45 4.66 1.90 -0.99
CA LEU A 45 4.32 2.68 0.21
C LEU A 45 4.54 4.18 0.01
N HIS A 46 5.70 4.56 -0.54
CA HIS A 46 6.03 5.95 -0.82
C HIS A 46 5.07 6.59 -1.82
N SER A 47 4.74 5.88 -2.91
CA SER A 47 3.74 6.36 -3.86
C SER A 47 2.38 6.56 -3.19
N ALA A 48 1.94 5.62 -2.34
CA ALA A 48 0.70 5.76 -1.61
C ALA A 48 0.72 7.00 -0.69
N ASP A 49 1.79 7.21 0.07
CA ASP A 49 1.93 8.37 0.96
C ASP A 49 1.86 9.72 0.21
N LYS A 50 2.57 9.79 -0.91
CA LYS A 50 2.71 11.01 -1.72
C LYS A 50 1.47 11.32 -2.54
N TRP A 51 0.94 10.33 -3.24
CA TRP A 51 -0.04 10.55 -4.30
C TRP A 51 -1.49 10.33 -3.88
N PHE A 52 -1.77 9.72 -2.72
CA PHE A 52 -3.16 9.45 -2.32
C PHE A 52 -3.92 10.76 -2.01
N ILE A 53 -3.22 11.73 -1.41
CA ILE A 53 -3.82 12.99 -0.92
C ILE A 53 -3.54 14.15 -1.87
N ASN A 54 -2.29 14.60 -1.94
CA ASN A 54 -1.85 15.67 -2.83
C ASN A 54 -0.33 15.58 -3.06
N PRO A 55 0.13 15.13 -4.23
CA PRO A 55 1.56 14.99 -4.52
C PRO A 55 2.30 16.33 -4.64
N PHE A 56 1.58 17.45 -4.75
CA PHE A 56 2.15 18.80 -4.85
C PHE A 56 2.18 19.55 -3.50
N ASP A 57 1.72 18.89 -2.44
CA ASP A 57 1.74 19.35 -1.06
C ASP A 57 2.09 18.16 -0.17
N TYR A 58 3.37 17.76 -0.26
CA TYR A 58 3.89 16.54 0.33
C TYR A 58 5.28 16.78 0.93
N GLU A 59 5.48 16.25 2.12
CA GLU A 59 6.78 16.21 2.79
C GLU A 59 7.29 14.77 2.80
N GLU A 60 8.52 14.58 2.33
CA GLU A 60 9.19 13.29 2.32
C GLU A 60 9.41 12.79 3.75
N PRO A 61 9.31 11.46 4.02
CA PRO A 61 9.57 10.95 5.36
C PRO A 61 11.06 11.15 5.71
N PRO A 62 11.43 11.32 7.00
CA PRO A 62 12.79 11.72 7.39
C PRO A 62 13.92 10.79 6.95
N PHE A 63 13.60 9.52 6.67
CA PHE A 63 14.55 8.51 6.20
C PHE A 63 14.67 8.43 4.67
N HIS A 64 13.82 9.16 3.92
CA HIS A 64 13.87 9.15 2.47
C HIS A 64 15.13 9.86 1.96
N VAL A 65 15.74 9.26 0.93
CA VAL A 65 16.84 9.86 0.16
C VAL A 65 16.51 9.78 -1.32
N GLU A 66 17.04 10.70 -2.11
CA GLU A 66 16.78 10.77 -3.55
C GLU A 66 17.08 9.43 -4.24
N GLY A 67 16.10 8.90 -4.99
CA GLY A 67 16.21 7.64 -5.71
C GLY A 67 15.80 6.40 -4.92
N LEU A 68 15.57 6.48 -3.60
CA LEU A 68 15.15 5.35 -2.79
C LEU A 68 13.81 4.78 -3.26
N ASP A 69 12.88 5.65 -3.68
CA ASP A 69 11.54 5.32 -4.18
C ASP A 69 11.53 4.73 -5.59
N ASN A 70 12.65 4.75 -6.31
CA ASN A 70 12.74 4.22 -7.66
C ASN A 70 13.61 2.95 -7.70
N PRO A 71 13.02 1.73 -7.73
CA PRO A 71 13.74 0.46 -7.74
C PRO A 71 14.82 0.32 -8.82
N ASP A 72 14.71 1.06 -9.92
CA ASP A 72 15.67 1.06 -11.03
C ASP A 72 16.95 1.87 -10.76
N ILE A 73 16.97 2.68 -9.69
CA ILE A 73 18.10 3.54 -9.31
C ILE A 73 18.81 2.94 -8.10
N PRO A 74 20.13 2.67 -8.14
CA PRO A 74 20.87 2.20 -6.97
C PRO A 74 20.73 3.15 -5.77
N CYS A 75 20.62 2.59 -4.57
CA CYS A 75 20.51 3.35 -3.33
C CYS A 75 21.28 2.64 -2.21
N ASP A 76 22.00 3.43 -1.40
CA ASP A 76 22.80 2.91 -0.27
C ASP A 76 21.98 2.72 1.02
N VAL A 77 20.76 3.27 1.06
CA VAL A 77 19.85 3.10 2.19
C VAL A 77 19.11 1.78 2.06
N ILE A 78 19.14 0.96 3.11
CA ILE A 78 18.44 -0.31 3.21
C ILE A 78 17.45 -0.21 4.37
N LEU A 79 16.16 -0.35 4.07
CA LEU A 79 15.10 -0.31 5.08
C LEU A 79 14.84 -1.72 5.63
N SER A 80 14.62 -1.88 6.93
CA SER A 80 14.15 -3.14 7.52
C SER A 80 12.65 -3.35 7.29
N ASP A 81 12.18 -4.58 7.49
CA ASP A 81 10.73 -4.86 7.42
C ASP A 81 9.96 -4.14 8.53
N GLU A 82 10.55 -3.94 9.70
CA GLU A 82 9.98 -3.13 10.78
C GLU A 82 9.85 -1.66 10.39
N GLU A 83 10.85 -1.09 9.70
CA GLU A 83 10.78 0.28 9.18
C GLU A 83 9.68 0.41 8.11
N LEU A 84 9.57 -0.56 7.20
CA LEU A 84 8.51 -0.60 6.19
C LEU A 84 7.12 -0.73 6.81
N LEU A 85 6.95 -1.60 7.81
CA LEU A 85 5.69 -1.80 8.51
C LEU A 85 5.31 -0.57 9.35
N SER A 86 6.27 0.06 10.02
CA SER A 86 6.03 1.30 10.77
C SER A 86 5.65 2.45 9.84
N TYR A 87 6.30 2.54 8.67
CA TYR A 87 5.92 3.52 7.67
C TYR A 87 4.52 3.26 7.11
N LEU A 88 4.20 2.00 6.80
CA LEU A 88 2.85 1.58 6.40
C LEU A 88 1.79 1.98 7.43
N ASP A 89 2.04 1.78 8.73
CA ASP A 89 1.12 2.21 9.79
C ASP A 89 0.85 3.73 9.74
N SER A 90 1.90 4.52 9.50
CA SER A 90 1.76 5.97 9.38
C SER A 90 0.95 6.38 8.15
N ILE A 91 1.15 5.71 7.00
CA ILE A 91 0.44 5.97 5.75
C ILE A 91 -1.03 5.58 5.89
N GLU A 92 -1.30 4.40 6.45
CA GLU A 92 -2.65 3.90 6.69
C GLU A 92 -3.41 4.91 7.56
N LYS A 93 -2.83 5.30 8.70
CA LYS A 93 -3.43 6.29 9.59
C LYS A 93 -3.70 7.62 8.87
N LYS A 94 -2.69 8.20 8.21
CA LYS A 94 -2.79 9.46 7.47
C LYS A 94 -3.89 9.39 6.40
N THR A 95 -3.99 8.26 5.71
CA THR A 95 -4.99 8.03 4.66
C THR A 95 -6.40 7.95 5.23
N LEU A 96 -6.61 7.19 6.31
CA LEU A 96 -7.93 7.05 6.94
C LEU A 96 -8.38 8.37 7.57
N ASP A 97 -7.48 9.07 8.27
CA ASP A 97 -7.75 10.39 8.82
C ASP A 97 -8.17 11.37 7.71
N TYR A 98 -7.48 11.36 6.57
CA TYR A 98 -7.84 12.20 5.42
C TYR A 98 -9.22 11.85 4.87
N LEU A 99 -9.53 10.57 4.66
CA LEU A 99 -10.85 10.14 4.18
C LEU A 99 -11.97 10.57 5.13
N ASP A 100 -11.72 10.60 6.45
CA ASP A 100 -12.67 11.09 7.45
C ASP A 100 -12.94 12.61 7.36
N THR A 101 -12.05 13.38 6.71
CA THR A 101 -12.27 14.81 6.44
C THR A 101 -13.07 15.08 5.17
N LEU A 102 -13.26 14.08 4.30
CA LEU A 102 -13.89 14.26 3.01
C LEU A 102 -15.42 14.18 3.09
N THR A 103 -16.05 14.85 2.13
CA THR A 103 -17.44 14.60 1.74
C THR A 103 -17.49 14.10 0.31
N ASP A 104 -18.57 13.44 -0.09
CA ASP A 104 -18.71 12.93 -1.45
C ASP A 104 -18.56 14.03 -2.52
N GLN A 105 -18.94 15.27 -2.19
CA GLN A 105 -18.77 16.41 -3.10
C GLN A 105 -17.29 16.78 -3.30
N MET A 106 -16.46 16.66 -2.27
CA MET A 106 -15.04 16.98 -2.34
C MET A 106 -14.27 16.00 -3.25
N LEU A 107 -14.82 14.81 -3.51
CA LEU A 107 -14.23 13.82 -4.42
C LEU A 107 -14.10 14.34 -5.86
N TYR A 108 -14.97 15.27 -6.29
CA TYR A 108 -14.95 15.90 -7.62
C TYR A 108 -13.94 17.06 -7.74
N GLU A 109 -13.49 17.58 -6.61
CA GLU A 109 -12.60 18.72 -6.56
C GLU A 109 -11.13 18.30 -6.70
N LYS A 110 -10.30 19.25 -7.13
CA LYS A 110 -8.85 19.09 -7.25
C LYS A 110 -8.15 19.70 -6.05
N PRO A 111 -7.20 18.99 -5.41
CA PRO A 111 -6.33 19.60 -4.41
C PRO A 111 -5.55 20.80 -4.98
N PRO A 112 -5.05 21.72 -4.13
CA PRO A 112 -4.24 22.86 -4.58
C PRO A 112 -3.08 22.41 -5.48
N LYS A 113 -2.91 23.10 -6.62
CA LYS A 113 -1.87 22.83 -7.64
C LYS A 113 -1.94 21.44 -8.29
N CYS A 114 -2.94 20.62 -7.97
CA CYS A 114 -3.11 19.30 -8.55
C CYS A 114 -4.06 19.36 -9.76
N LYS A 115 -3.71 18.67 -10.84
CA LYS A 115 -4.57 18.57 -12.03
C LYS A 115 -5.64 17.50 -11.93
N TYR A 116 -5.49 16.57 -10.99
CA TYR A 116 -6.37 15.42 -10.77
C TYR A 116 -7.37 15.71 -9.65
N THR A 117 -8.56 15.13 -9.74
CA THR A 117 -9.53 15.16 -8.63
C THR A 117 -9.06 14.26 -7.49
N ARG A 118 -9.62 14.46 -6.30
CA ARG A 118 -9.38 13.58 -5.14
C ARG A 118 -9.74 12.13 -5.46
N LEU A 119 -10.85 11.89 -6.17
CA LEU A 119 -11.23 10.54 -6.60
C LEU A 119 -10.22 9.92 -7.57
N GLU A 120 -9.70 10.70 -8.53
CA GLU A 120 -8.66 10.20 -9.43
C GLU A 120 -7.39 9.79 -8.68
N LEU A 121 -6.99 10.55 -7.66
CA LEU A 121 -5.83 10.23 -6.81
C LEU A 121 -6.06 8.93 -6.04
N VAL A 122 -7.22 8.80 -5.38
CA VAL A 122 -7.63 7.57 -4.68
C VAL A 122 -7.59 6.35 -5.61
N LEU A 123 -8.22 6.42 -6.79
CA LEU A 123 -8.29 5.29 -7.73
C LEU A 123 -6.93 4.95 -8.36
N ARG A 124 -6.03 5.92 -8.49
CA ARG A 124 -4.64 5.67 -8.93
C ARG A 124 -3.88 4.89 -7.86
N GLN A 125 -3.94 5.32 -6.62
CA GLN A 125 -3.20 4.66 -5.54
C GLN A 125 -3.80 3.31 -5.15
N TYR A 126 -5.14 3.18 -5.19
CA TYR A 126 -5.80 1.89 -5.01
C TYR A 126 -5.22 0.84 -5.96
N ARG A 127 -5.17 1.15 -7.27
CA ARG A 127 -4.65 0.22 -8.29
C ARG A 127 -3.13 0.02 -8.20
N HIS A 128 -2.37 1.06 -7.89
CA HIS A 128 -0.91 0.99 -7.76
C HIS A 128 -0.51 0.08 -6.60
N LEU A 129 -1.10 0.27 -5.43
CA LEU A 129 -0.84 -0.56 -4.26
C LEU A 129 -1.25 -2.02 -4.50
N SER A 130 -2.41 -2.27 -5.11
CA SER A 130 -2.85 -3.62 -5.46
C SER A 130 -1.95 -4.29 -6.50
N PHE A 131 -1.42 -3.53 -7.48
CA PHE A 131 -0.48 -4.04 -8.46
C PHE A 131 0.81 -4.54 -7.81
N HIS A 132 1.45 -3.72 -6.97
CA HIS A 132 2.68 -4.12 -6.29
C HIS A 132 2.46 -5.22 -5.26
N THR A 133 1.32 -5.21 -4.56
CA THR A 133 0.92 -6.32 -3.67
C THR A 133 0.83 -7.64 -4.45
N GLY A 134 0.20 -7.64 -5.62
CA GLY A 134 0.09 -8.81 -6.48
C GLY A 134 1.44 -9.29 -6.99
N MET A 135 2.33 -8.36 -7.35
CA MET A 135 3.70 -8.65 -7.78
C MET A 135 4.51 -9.33 -6.67
N LEU A 136 4.51 -8.77 -5.46
CA LEU A 136 5.21 -9.33 -4.30
C LEU A 136 4.64 -10.71 -3.93
N ASN A 137 3.31 -10.83 -3.86
CA ASN A 137 2.65 -12.11 -3.58
C ASN A 137 2.94 -13.17 -4.65
N GLY A 138 3.08 -12.76 -5.92
CA GLY A 138 3.46 -13.63 -7.02
C GLY A 138 4.87 -14.18 -6.85
N GLN A 139 5.83 -13.34 -6.47
CA GLN A 139 7.17 -13.78 -6.10
C GLN A 139 7.12 -14.79 -4.95
N THR A 140 6.40 -14.48 -3.87
CA THR A 140 6.29 -15.37 -2.69
C THR A 140 5.68 -16.71 -3.07
N ALA A 141 4.66 -16.70 -3.93
CA ALA A 141 4.00 -17.92 -4.38
C ALA A 141 4.93 -18.80 -5.23
N LEU A 142 5.76 -18.20 -6.09
CA LEU A 142 6.73 -18.94 -6.89
C LEU A 142 7.83 -19.56 -6.04
N SER A 143 8.32 -18.84 -5.01
CA SER A 143 9.42 -19.32 -4.16
C SER A 143 8.97 -20.34 -3.13
N THR A 144 7.77 -20.20 -2.56
CA THR A 144 7.30 -21.01 -1.44
C THR A 144 6.23 -22.04 -1.80
N GLY A 145 5.62 -21.93 -2.98
CA GLY A 145 4.41 -22.69 -3.34
C GLY A 145 3.15 -22.28 -2.55
N LYS A 146 3.21 -21.19 -1.77
CA LYS A 146 2.11 -20.69 -0.93
C LYS A 146 1.76 -19.26 -1.30
N PHE A 147 0.47 -19.00 -1.46
CA PHE A 147 -0.01 -17.63 -1.67
C PHE A 147 -0.25 -16.94 -0.32
N PRO A 148 0.27 -15.72 -0.10
CA PRO A 148 -0.07 -14.92 1.08
C PRO A 148 -1.58 -14.71 1.22
N MET A 149 -2.06 -14.52 2.45
CA MET A 149 -3.48 -14.24 2.68
C MET A 149 -3.91 -12.99 1.90
N TRP A 150 -5.09 -13.05 1.30
CA TRP A 150 -5.71 -11.93 0.63
C TRP A 150 -7.07 -11.64 1.28
N VAL A 151 -7.37 -10.36 1.41
CA VAL A 151 -8.51 -9.82 2.11
C VAL A 151 -9.29 -8.97 1.13
N SER A 152 -10.57 -9.29 0.94
CA SER A 152 -11.50 -8.43 0.18
C SER A 152 -12.18 -7.42 1.08
N GLU A 153 -12.54 -7.86 2.28
CA GLU A 153 -13.31 -7.12 3.28
C GLU A 153 -12.57 -7.24 4.62
N THR A 154 -12.44 -6.15 5.35
CA THR A 154 -11.63 -6.06 6.57
C THR A 154 -12.00 -7.12 7.62
N ASP A 155 -13.28 -7.46 7.73
CA ASP A 155 -13.78 -8.48 8.66
C ASP A 155 -13.30 -9.91 8.32
N GLN A 156 -12.71 -10.11 7.14
CA GLN A 156 -12.10 -11.37 6.71
C GLN A 156 -10.64 -11.52 7.13
N TYR A 157 -10.01 -10.44 7.61
CA TYR A 157 -8.63 -10.48 8.07
C TYR A 157 -8.51 -11.27 9.38
N LEU A 158 -7.54 -12.18 9.42
CA LEU A 158 -7.21 -12.99 10.58
C LEU A 158 -5.78 -12.66 11.03
N ASP A 159 -5.64 -12.01 12.19
CA ASP A 159 -4.32 -11.71 12.78
C ASP A 159 -3.90 -12.79 13.79
N ASP A 160 -3.89 -14.04 13.33
CA ASP A 160 -3.47 -15.21 14.11
C ASP A 160 -2.00 -15.59 13.89
N GLY A 161 -1.24 -14.71 13.23
CA GLY A 161 0.16 -14.93 12.85
C GLY A 161 0.36 -15.85 11.63
N ILE A 162 -0.71 -16.42 11.05
CA ILE A 162 -0.61 -17.25 9.85
C ILE A 162 -0.78 -16.39 8.60
N LEU A 163 0.31 -16.26 7.85
CA LEU A 163 0.40 -15.33 6.71
C LEU A 163 -0.06 -15.91 5.37
N TYR A 164 -0.39 -17.20 5.32
CA TYR A 164 -0.64 -17.93 4.07
C TYR A 164 -2.04 -18.50 3.97
N GLY A 165 -2.54 -18.60 2.74
CA GLY A 165 -3.88 -19.09 2.40
C GLY A 165 -4.74 -17.95 1.88
N ARG A 166 -4.87 -17.87 0.55
CA ARG A 166 -5.49 -16.73 -0.15
C ARG A 166 -6.87 -16.29 0.37
N TYR A 167 -7.67 -17.22 0.89
CA TYR A 167 -8.99 -16.95 1.47
C TYR A 167 -9.14 -17.78 2.75
N ARG A 168 -8.94 -17.17 3.91
CA ARG A 168 -8.89 -17.92 5.18
C ARG A 168 -10.23 -18.00 5.90
N LYS A 169 -11.02 -16.92 5.92
CA LYS A 169 -12.33 -16.91 6.61
C LYS A 169 -13.35 -17.84 5.97
N TYR A 170 -13.28 -18.08 4.65
CA TYR A 170 -14.19 -18.99 3.94
C TYR A 170 -13.81 -20.48 4.03
N ARG A 171 -12.77 -20.83 4.82
CA ARG A 171 -12.29 -22.20 5.01
C ARG A 171 -12.54 -22.76 6.42
N VAL A 172 -13.29 -22.03 7.25
CA VAL A 172 -13.74 -22.47 8.58
C VAL A 172 -15.23 -22.75 8.53
#